data_AF-A0A662FWD7-F1
#
_entry.id   AF-A0A662FWD7-F1
#
_cell.length_a   1.000
_cell.length_b   1.000
_cell.length_c   1.000
_cell.angle_alpha   90.00
_cell.angle_beta   90.00
_cell.angle_gamma   90.00
#
_symmetry.space_group_name_H-M   'P 1'
#
loop_
_entity.id
_entity.type
_entity.pdbx_description
1 polymer ?
#
loop_
_entity_poly.entity_id
_entity_poly.type
_entity_poly.pdbx_seq_one_letter_code
_entity_poly.pdbx_strand_id
1 'polypeptide(L)'
;MALGCLSDDLKNGGGCVGGLSASMKYVIYADVEIDGIVEKPDIIGAIFGQTEGLLGEDLDLRELQKTGRIGRIQVRVSTKDNKTVGTLMVPSNLDRVETALIAAAIESVDKIGPYSAKVKVTKIEDLRAKKRKWIIERAKELLRKWEEEEAPESRKLAEEVLKAIRAAEVISFGPEKLPAGPEVASASTIIVVEGRADVINLLKHGYKNVIGLEGATIPKTIVDLSKKKTVIAFVDGDRGGDLILKNLINVAEIDFVARAPSGREVEELTGKEIAKCLRNKVPVEEYLEVIRKEKPTKVLTIREEKELG
;
A
#
# COMPACT_ATOMS: atom_id res chain seq x y z
N MET A 1 -22.29 0.86 23.32
CA MET A 1 -21.39 1.28 22.22
C MET A 1 -20.16 0.38 22.23
N ALA A 2 -20.19 -0.76 21.52
CA ALA A 2 -19.00 -1.61 21.28
C ALA A 2 -19.26 -2.63 20.16
N LEU A 3 -19.98 -2.20 19.11
CA LEU A 3 -20.35 -3.04 17.95
C LEU A 3 -19.53 -2.68 16.68
N GLY A 4 -18.42 -1.95 16.85
CA GLY A 4 -17.76 -1.24 15.74
C GLY A 4 -16.38 -1.72 15.31
N CYS A 5 -15.80 -2.77 15.90
CA CYS A 5 -14.38 -3.11 15.65
C CYS A 5 -14.10 -4.47 15.00
N LEU A 6 -15.11 -5.17 14.47
CA LEU A 6 -14.91 -6.45 13.76
C LEU A 6 -15.22 -6.38 12.25
N SER A 7 -15.49 -5.18 11.72
CA SER A 7 -15.97 -5.00 10.34
C SER A 7 -14.89 -4.66 9.31
N ASP A 8 -13.65 -4.40 9.73
CA ASP A 8 -12.63 -3.84 8.82
C ASP A 8 -11.65 -4.88 8.23
N ASP A 9 -11.50 -6.07 8.82
CA ASP A 9 -10.58 -7.10 8.28
C ASP A 9 -11.16 -7.92 7.11
N LEU A 10 -12.45 -7.75 6.80
CA LEU A 10 -13.09 -8.41 5.64
C LEU A 10 -13.03 -7.60 4.34
N LYS A 11 -12.47 -6.38 4.37
CA LYS A 11 -12.36 -5.51 3.18
C LYS A 11 -11.05 -5.66 2.40
N ASN A 12 -10.01 -6.28 2.97
CA ASN A 12 -8.78 -6.57 2.24
C ASN A 12 -8.83 -7.97 1.63
N GLY A 13 -9.31 -8.03 0.39
CA GLY A 13 -9.32 -9.21 -0.48
C GLY A 13 -7.90 -9.68 -0.81
N GLY A 14 -7.32 -10.45 0.11
CA GLY A 14 -6.02 -11.10 -0.05
C GLY A 14 -5.78 -12.26 0.91
N GLY A 15 -6.84 -12.79 1.52
CA GLY A 15 -6.73 -13.96 2.40
C GLY A 15 -6.49 -15.23 1.57
N CYS A 16 -5.24 -15.72 1.59
CA CYS A 16 -4.80 -16.98 1.00
C CYS A 16 -5.83 -18.09 1.21
N VAL A 17 -6.44 -18.51 0.10
CA VAL A 17 -7.29 -19.71 -0.01
C VAL A 17 -6.37 -20.93 -0.08
N GLY A 18 -5.52 -21.11 0.92
CA GLY A 18 -4.61 -22.23 1.03
C GLY A 18 -5.37 -23.49 1.43
N GLY A 19 -5.75 -24.31 0.44
CA GLY A 19 -6.22 -25.68 0.68
C GLY A 19 -7.58 -26.07 0.07
N LEU A 20 -8.20 -25.25 -0.78
CA LEU A 20 -9.36 -25.71 -1.55
C LEU A 20 -8.88 -26.61 -2.70
N SER A 21 -9.38 -27.85 -2.77
CA SER A 21 -9.12 -28.71 -3.92
C SER A 21 -9.71 -28.10 -5.20
N ALA A 22 -9.03 -28.29 -6.33
CA ALA A 22 -9.36 -27.67 -7.61
C ALA A 22 -10.78 -27.99 -8.16
N SER A 23 -11.48 -28.95 -7.55
CA SER A 23 -12.80 -29.44 -7.98
C SER A 23 -13.99 -28.84 -7.22
N MET A 24 -13.79 -28.06 -6.14
CA MET A 24 -14.89 -27.52 -5.35
C MET A 24 -15.69 -26.46 -6.13
N LYS A 25 -17.02 -26.54 -6.07
CA LYS A 25 -17.96 -25.62 -6.75
C LYS A 25 -18.46 -24.52 -5.82
N TYR A 26 -18.73 -24.89 -4.57
CA TYR A 26 -19.34 -24.03 -3.57
C TYR A 26 -18.52 -24.04 -2.27
N VAL A 27 -18.68 -22.99 -1.47
CA VAL A 27 -18.18 -22.95 -0.09
C VAL A 27 -19.28 -22.43 0.82
N ILE A 28 -19.64 -23.23 1.83
CA ILE A 28 -20.58 -22.85 2.87
C ILE A 28 -19.79 -22.14 3.97
N TYR A 29 -20.24 -20.95 4.36
CA TYR A 29 -19.71 -20.19 5.49
C TYR A 29 -20.75 -20.15 6.59
N ALA A 30 -20.34 -20.42 7.82
CA ALA A 30 -21.19 -20.32 8.99
C ALA A 30 -20.42 -19.77 10.19
N ASP A 31 -21.11 -19.06 11.06
CA ASP A 31 -20.60 -18.62 12.34
C ASP A 31 -21.11 -19.56 13.44
N VAL A 32 -20.31 -19.76 14.47
CA VAL A 32 -20.68 -20.60 15.62
C VAL A 32 -20.40 -19.86 16.92
N GLU A 33 -21.39 -19.85 17.81
CA GLU A 33 -21.28 -19.34 19.18
C GLU A 33 -21.63 -20.46 20.16
N ILE A 34 -20.80 -20.66 21.19
CA ILE A 34 -20.90 -21.79 22.11
C ILE A 34 -20.77 -21.26 23.54
N ASP A 35 -21.72 -21.63 24.40
CA ASP A 35 -21.78 -21.22 25.81
C ASP A 35 -20.86 -22.08 26.70
N GLY A 36 -19.62 -22.26 26.26
CA GLY A 36 -18.57 -22.99 26.96
C GLY A 36 -17.26 -22.99 26.19
N ILE A 37 -16.23 -23.57 26.79
CA ILE A 37 -14.92 -23.72 26.18
C ILE A 37 -14.86 -25.07 25.49
N VAL A 38 -14.66 -25.05 24.17
CA VAL A 38 -14.48 -26.26 23.36
C VAL A 38 -13.33 -26.08 22.38
N GLU A 39 -12.80 -27.19 21.89
CA GLU A 39 -11.76 -27.19 20.87
C GLU A 39 -12.32 -27.48 19.48
N LYS A 40 -11.49 -27.25 18.46
CA LYS A 40 -11.83 -27.54 17.08
C LYS A 40 -12.32 -28.99 16.83
N PRO A 41 -11.72 -30.04 17.42
CA PRO A 41 -12.22 -31.41 17.25
C PRO A 41 -13.64 -31.62 17.76
N ASP A 42 -14.04 -30.96 18.86
CA ASP A 42 -15.38 -31.09 19.44
C ASP A 42 -16.44 -30.55 18.49
N ILE A 43 -16.16 -29.40 17.87
CA ILE A 43 -17.05 -28.76 16.89
C ILE A 43 -17.22 -29.64 15.65
N ILE A 44 -16.11 -30.16 15.12
CA ILE A 44 -16.14 -31.07 13.97
C ILE A 44 -16.92 -32.35 14.32
N GLY A 45 -16.65 -32.92 15.50
CA GLY A 45 -17.32 -34.13 15.99
C GLY A 45 -18.83 -33.92 16.16
N ALA A 46 -19.25 -32.79 16.71
CA ALA A 46 -20.66 -32.44 16.86
C ALA A 46 -21.36 -32.26 15.51
N ILE A 47 -20.72 -31.57 14.55
CA ILE A 47 -21.28 -31.41 13.21
C ILE A 47 -21.51 -32.78 12.57
N PHE A 48 -20.51 -33.66 12.55
CA PHE A 48 -20.69 -34.99 11.97
C PHE A 48 -21.72 -35.82 12.74
N GLY A 49 -21.67 -35.83 14.07
CA GLY A 49 -22.55 -36.67 14.88
C GLY A 49 -24.02 -36.27 14.84
N GLN A 50 -24.33 -34.97 14.80
CA GLN A 50 -25.72 -34.50 14.75
C GLN A 50 -26.31 -34.46 13.35
N THR A 51 -25.47 -34.44 12.31
CA THR A 51 -25.96 -34.47 10.92
C THR A 51 -26.07 -35.89 10.36
N GLU A 52 -25.46 -36.87 11.01
CA GLU A 52 -25.50 -38.28 10.64
C GLU A 52 -26.95 -38.80 10.62
N GLY A 53 -27.34 -39.43 9.51
CA GLY A 53 -28.67 -40.03 9.33
C GLY A 53 -29.83 -39.06 9.07
N LEU A 54 -29.63 -37.73 9.08
CA LEU A 54 -30.72 -36.77 8.85
C LEU A 54 -31.22 -36.70 7.41
N LEU A 55 -30.31 -36.86 6.44
CA LEU A 55 -30.57 -36.60 5.02
C LEU A 55 -30.43 -37.86 4.13
N GLY A 56 -30.28 -39.04 4.74
CA GLY A 56 -29.98 -40.30 4.05
C GLY A 56 -28.49 -40.50 3.78
N GLU A 57 -28.10 -41.72 3.40
CA GLU A 57 -26.69 -42.13 3.24
C GLU A 57 -25.95 -41.34 2.15
N ASP A 58 -26.64 -40.98 1.06
CA ASP A 58 -26.05 -40.24 -0.06
C ASP A 58 -25.66 -38.79 0.28
N LEU A 59 -26.24 -38.24 1.35
CA LEU A 59 -25.99 -36.89 1.85
C LEU A 59 -25.31 -36.90 3.22
N ASP A 60 -24.81 -38.04 3.68
CA ASP A 60 -24.04 -38.13 4.91
C ASP A 60 -22.70 -37.39 4.78
N LEU A 61 -22.39 -36.50 5.74
CA LEU A 61 -21.20 -35.67 5.67
C LEU A 61 -19.89 -36.48 5.68
N ARG A 62 -19.83 -37.63 6.37
CA ARG A 62 -18.61 -38.46 6.44
C ARG A 62 -18.39 -39.16 5.10
N GLU A 63 -19.41 -39.76 4.53
CA GLU A 63 -19.31 -40.42 3.22
C GLU A 63 -19.07 -39.41 2.09
N LEU A 64 -19.69 -38.24 2.14
CA LEU A 64 -19.43 -37.14 1.21
C LEU A 64 -17.98 -36.63 1.31
N GLN A 65 -17.39 -36.59 2.51
CA GLN A 65 -16.00 -36.20 2.68
C GLN A 65 -15.03 -37.28 2.16
N LYS A 66 -15.34 -38.55 2.41
CA LYS A 66 -14.56 -39.71 1.94
C LYS A 66 -14.56 -39.85 0.41
N THR A 67 -15.72 -39.61 -0.22
CA THR A 67 -15.86 -39.58 -1.69
C THR A 67 -15.35 -38.29 -2.32
N GLY A 68 -14.93 -37.30 -1.52
CA GLY A 68 -14.40 -36.03 -2.00
C GLY A 68 -15.45 -35.09 -2.59
N ARG A 69 -16.75 -35.35 -2.34
CA ARG A 69 -17.86 -34.44 -2.69
C ARG A 69 -17.95 -33.26 -1.72
N ILE A 70 -17.53 -33.45 -0.47
CA ILE A 70 -17.34 -32.41 0.54
C ILE A 70 -15.85 -32.33 0.92
N GLY A 71 -15.34 -31.12 1.10
CA GLY A 71 -13.97 -30.89 1.54
C GLY A 71 -13.77 -31.07 3.05
N ARG A 72 -12.54 -30.83 3.51
CA ARG A 72 -12.26 -30.77 4.96
C ARG A 72 -12.97 -29.56 5.55
N ILE A 73 -13.77 -29.78 6.60
CA ILE A 73 -14.39 -28.72 7.39
C ILE A 73 -13.29 -27.91 8.07
N GLN A 74 -13.18 -26.64 7.71
CA GLN A 74 -12.23 -25.73 8.31
C GLN A 74 -12.93 -24.95 9.41
N VAL A 75 -12.30 -24.94 10.58
CA VAL A 75 -12.83 -24.30 11.78
C VAL A 75 -11.75 -23.39 12.32
N ARG A 76 -12.12 -22.15 12.62
CA ARG A 76 -11.32 -21.19 13.37
C ARG A 76 -12.12 -20.79 14.60
N VAL A 77 -11.52 -20.89 15.77
CA VAL A 77 -12.16 -20.58 17.04
C VAL A 77 -11.30 -19.63 17.86
N SER A 78 -11.97 -18.84 18.68
CA SER A 78 -11.37 -18.02 19.71
C SER A 78 -12.25 -18.08 20.95
N THR A 79 -11.64 -18.08 22.12
CA THR A 79 -12.35 -18.08 23.39
C THR A 79 -12.37 -16.68 23.95
N LYS A 80 -13.56 -16.20 24.34
CA LYS A 80 -13.75 -14.90 24.97
C LYS A 80 -14.84 -15.01 26.03
N ASP A 81 -14.60 -14.49 27.22
CA ASP A 81 -15.60 -14.43 28.31
C ASP A 81 -16.26 -15.79 28.62
N ASN A 82 -15.45 -16.86 28.67
CA ASN A 82 -15.89 -18.24 28.90
C ASN A 82 -16.85 -18.81 27.82
N LYS A 83 -16.92 -18.17 26.65
CA LYS A 83 -17.61 -18.64 25.46
C LYS A 83 -16.63 -18.88 24.32
N THR A 84 -16.92 -19.84 23.47
CA THR A 84 -16.17 -20.06 22.24
C THR A 84 -16.95 -19.48 21.06
N VAL A 85 -16.31 -18.57 20.32
CA VAL A 85 -16.84 -18.03 19.07
C VAL A 85 -15.94 -18.46 17.93
N GLY A 86 -16.52 -18.80 16.78
CA GLY A 86 -15.76 -19.31 15.67
C GLY A 86 -16.46 -19.15 14.32
N THR A 87 -15.69 -19.46 13.29
CA THR A 87 -16.14 -19.49 11.90
C THR A 87 -15.86 -20.86 11.30
N LEU A 88 -16.83 -21.34 10.52
CA LEU A 88 -16.85 -22.60 9.82
C LEU A 88 -16.80 -22.34 8.31
N MET A 89 -15.99 -23.11 7.61
CA MET A 89 -15.92 -23.10 6.16
C MET A 89 -15.94 -24.53 5.62
N VAL A 90 -16.96 -24.87 4.84
CA VAL A 90 -17.16 -26.21 4.28
C VAL A 90 -17.15 -26.15 2.75
N PRO A 91 -16.10 -26.64 2.10
CA PRO A 91 -16.05 -26.75 0.65
C PRO A 91 -16.99 -27.84 0.14
N SER A 92 -17.66 -27.60 -0.99
CA SER A 92 -18.60 -28.54 -1.59
C SER A 92 -18.45 -28.60 -3.11
N ASN A 93 -18.45 -29.81 -3.67
CA ASN A 93 -18.56 -30.10 -5.10
C ASN A 93 -19.97 -30.63 -5.48
N LEU A 94 -20.92 -30.58 -4.54
CA LEU A 94 -22.31 -30.95 -4.76
C LEU A 94 -23.03 -29.97 -5.69
N ASP A 95 -24.26 -30.29 -6.06
CA ASP A 95 -25.12 -29.31 -6.72
C ASP A 95 -25.65 -28.25 -5.75
N ARG A 96 -26.41 -27.28 -6.27
CA ARG A 96 -26.94 -26.16 -5.48
C ARG A 96 -27.96 -26.60 -4.43
N VAL A 97 -28.79 -27.60 -4.74
CA VAL A 97 -29.86 -28.08 -3.85
C VAL A 97 -29.23 -28.90 -2.73
N GLU A 98 -28.40 -29.88 -3.08
CA GLU A 98 -27.65 -30.70 -2.13
C GLU A 98 -26.79 -29.84 -1.20
N THR A 99 -26.06 -28.85 -1.73
CA THR A 99 -25.24 -27.94 -0.91
C THR A 99 -26.08 -27.13 0.06
N ALA A 100 -27.28 -26.69 -0.33
CA ALA A 100 -28.18 -25.96 0.57
C ALA A 100 -28.74 -26.86 1.68
N LEU A 101 -29.05 -28.13 1.37
CA LEU A 101 -29.46 -29.13 2.36
C LEU A 101 -28.35 -29.37 3.39
N ILE A 102 -27.11 -29.57 2.93
CA ILE A 102 -25.96 -29.72 3.82
C ILE A 102 -25.75 -28.46 4.69
N ALA A 103 -25.88 -27.26 4.12
CA ALA A 103 -25.78 -26.03 4.88
C ALA A 103 -26.84 -25.95 6.00
N ALA A 104 -28.09 -26.29 5.69
CA ALA A 104 -29.17 -26.31 6.66
C ALA A 104 -28.95 -27.37 7.76
N ALA A 105 -28.43 -28.55 7.41
CA ALA A 105 -28.08 -29.57 8.40
C ALA A 105 -26.97 -29.09 9.34
N ILE A 106 -25.94 -28.42 8.83
CA ILE A 106 -24.90 -27.79 9.67
C ILE A 106 -25.49 -26.70 10.57
N GLU A 107 -26.43 -25.90 10.06
CA GLU A 107 -27.11 -24.86 10.84
C GLU A 107 -28.00 -25.43 11.96
N SER A 108 -28.53 -26.65 11.80
CA SER A 108 -29.35 -27.31 12.83
C SER A 108 -28.57 -27.81 14.05
N VAL A 109 -27.23 -27.77 14.02
CA VAL A 109 -26.40 -28.18 15.16
C VAL A 109 -26.59 -27.19 16.31
N ASP A 110 -27.19 -27.66 17.40
CA ASP A 110 -27.58 -26.84 18.55
C ASP A 110 -26.79 -27.15 19.84
N LYS A 111 -25.92 -28.16 19.79
CA LYS A 111 -25.12 -28.61 20.93
C LYS A 111 -23.71 -29.02 20.53
N ILE A 112 -22.70 -28.64 21.30
CA ILE A 112 -21.30 -29.06 21.07
C ILE A 112 -20.70 -29.49 22.41
N GLY A 113 -20.37 -30.78 22.52
CA GLY A 113 -20.04 -31.39 23.81
C GLY A 113 -21.23 -31.27 24.79
N PRO A 114 -21.02 -30.82 26.03
CA PRO A 114 -22.10 -30.58 26.98
C PRO A 114 -22.81 -29.23 26.78
N TYR A 115 -22.27 -28.32 25.95
CA TYR A 115 -22.69 -26.93 25.88
C TYR A 115 -23.70 -26.69 24.74
N SER A 116 -24.60 -25.74 24.96
CA SER A 116 -25.46 -25.21 23.90
C SER A 116 -24.63 -24.41 22.89
N ALA A 117 -24.98 -24.58 21.62
CA ALA A 117 -24.34 -23.91 20.51
C ALA A 117 -25.39 -23.27 19.60
N LYS A 118 -25.00 -22.19 18.94
CA LYS A 118 -25.78 -21.55 17.89
C LYS A 118 -24.92 -21.47 16.65
N VAL A 119 -25.26 -22.27 15.64
CA VAL A 119 -24.66 -22.19 14.31
C VAL A 119 -25.56 -21.34 13.43
N LYS A 120 -24.96 -20.47 12.61
CA LYS A 120 -25.69 -19.65 11.63
C LYS A 120 -24.97 -19.65 10.30
N VAL A 121 -25.63 -20.10 9.24
CA VAL A 121 -25.06 -20.03 7.89
C VAL A 121 -25.09 -18.57 7.42
N THR A 122 -23.93 -18.01 7.12
CA THR A 122 -23.79 -16.61 6.70
C THR A 122 -23.92 -16.45 5.20
N LYS A 123 -23.34 -17.37 4.42
CA LYS A 123 -23.48 -17.41 2.96
C LYS A 123 -23.03 -18.74 2.36
N ILE A 124 -23.51 -19.02 1.15
CA ILE A 124 -22.97 -20.05 0.26
C ILE A 124 -22.34 -19.34 -0.94
N GLU A 125 -21.03 -19.47 -1.12
CA GLU A 125 -20.26 -18.79 -2.17
C GLU A 125 -20.05 -19.73 -3.38
N ASP A 126 -20.46 -19.30 -4.58
CA ASP A 126 -20.12 -19.99 -5.84
C ASP A 126 -18.71 -19.59 -6.29
N LEU A 127 -17.78 -20.55 -6.22
CA LEU A 127 -16.39 -20.36 -6.59
C LEU A 127 -16.21 -20.08 -8.08
N ARG A 128 -17.13 -20.54 -8.94
CA ARG A 128 -17.09 -20.28 -10.39
C ARG A 128 -17.36 -18.82 -10.69
N ALA A 129 -18.30 -18.20 -9.98
CA ALA A 129 -18.60 -16.78 -10.16
C ALA A 129 -17.39 -15.90 -9.80
N LYS A 130 -16.71 -16.22 -8.70
CA LYS A 130 -15.48 -15.54 -8.28
C LYS A 130 -14.33 -15.76 -9.27
N LYS A 131 -14.12 -17.00 -9.71
CA LYS A 131 -13.08 -17.34 -10.71
C LYS A 131 -13.35 -16.64 -12.05
N ARG A 132 -14.61 -16.56 -12.51
CA ARG A 132 -14.98 -15.81 -13.73
C ARG A 132 -14.62 -14.32 -13.61
N LYS A 133 -14.96 -13.67 -12.49
CA LYS A 133 -14.57 -12.27 -12.26
C LYS A 133 -13.06 -12.09 -12.30
N TRP A 134 -12.33 -12.97 -11.62
CA TRP A 134 -10.86 -12.95 -11.63
C TRP A 134 -10.28 -13.16 -13.04
N ILE A 135 -10.82 -14.10 -13.81
CA ILE A 135 -10.41 -14.33 -15.22
C ILE A 135 -10.61 -13.06 -16.05
N ILE A 136 -11.74 -12.38 -15.90
CA ILE A 136 -12.04 -11.15 -16.65
C ILE A 136 -11.04 -10.05 -16.29
N GLU A 137 -10.80 -9.79 -15.00
CA GLU A 137 -9.85 -8.76 -14.58
C GLU A 137 -8.42 -9.09 -15.01
N ARG A 138 -8.03 -10.37 -14.92
CA ARG A 138 -6.72 -10.82 -15.39
C ARG A 138 -6.57 -10.67 -16.90
N ALA A 139 -7.61 -10.98 -17.67
CA ALA A 139 -7.60 -10.81 -19.12
C ALA A 139 -7.43 -9.33 -19.51
N LYS A 140 -8.11 -8.41 -18.82
CA LYS A 140 -7.94 -6.95 -19.02
C LYS A 140 -6.50 -6.50 -18.76
N GLU A 141 -5.89 -6.99 -17.67
CA GLU A 141 -4.50 -6.66 -17.34
C GLU A 141 -3.53 -7.20 -18.41
N LEU A 142 -3.71 -8.45 -18.83
CA LEU A 142 -2.89 -9.07 -19.87
C LEU A 142 -2.99 -8.30 -21.18
N LEU A 143 -4.19 -7.89 -21.59
CA LEU A 143 -4.38 -7.09 -22.80
C LEU A 143 -3.66 -5.74 -22.72
N ARG A 144 -3.75 -5.03 -21.58
CA ARG A 144 -3.02 -3.77 -21.40
C ARG A 144 -1.51 -3.95 -21.53
N LYS A 145 -0.96 -4.98 -20.88
CA LYS A 145 0.47 -5.32 -20.99
C LYS A 145 0.85 -5.69 -22.41
N TRP A 146 0.00 -6.45 -23.09
CA TRP A 146 0.23 -6.84 -24.48
C TRP A 146 0.20 -5.63 -25.41
N GLU A 147 -0.74 -4.69 -25.25
CA GLU A 147 -0.76 -3.44 -26.01
C GLU A 147 0.45 -2.53 -25.70
N GLU A 148 0.92 -2.50 -24.45
CA GLU A 148 2.16 -1.81 -24.06
C GLU A 148 3.40 -2.49 -24.66
N GLU A 149 3.38 -3.81 -24.80
CA GLU A 149 4.45 -4.60 -25.39
C GLU A 149 4.44 -4.59 -26.94
N GLU A 150 3.27 -4.54 -27.57
CA GLU A 150 3.02 -4.41 -29.01
C GLU A 150 2.93 -2.96 -29.49
N ALA A 151 3.07 -1.97 -28.60
CA ALA A 151 3.39 -0.61 -29.01
C ALA A 151 4.56 -0.71 -30.00
N PRO A 152 4.42 -0.18 -31.24
CA PRO A 152 5.29 -0.56 -32.35
C PRO A 152 6.74 -0.40 -31.92
N GLU A 153 7.61 -1.35 -32.27
CA GLU A 153 9.04 -1.33 -31.90
C GLU A 153 9.66 0.06 -32.08
N SER A 154 9.19 0.83 -33.07
CA SER A 154 9.53 2.23 -33.29
C SER A 154 9.36 3.16 -32.08
N ARG A 155 8.34 2.96 -31.22
CA ARG A 155 8.14 3.73 -29.98
C ARG A 155 9.11 3.30 -28.88
N LYS A 156 9.36 2.00 -28.72
CA LYS A 156 10.35 1.51 -27.75
C LYS A 156 11.77 1.91 -28.15
N LEU A 157 12.12 1.78 -29.44
CA LEU A 157 13.37 2.29 -30.00
C LEU A 157 13.48 3.80 -29.83
N ALA A 158 12.41 4.57 -30.12
CA ALA A 158 12.43 6.01 -29.90
C ALA A 158 12.62 6.35 -28.42
N GLU A 159 11.99 5.64 -27.48
CA GLU A 159 12.18 5.86 -26.06
C GLU A 159 13.59 5.46 -25.58
N GLU A 160 14.16 4.36 -26.05
CA GLU A 160 15.52 3.95 -25.72
C GLU A 160 16.56 4.90 -26.30
N VAL A 161 16.38 5.34 -27.55
CA VAL A 161 17.21 6.37 -28.17
C VAL A 161 17.06 7.69 -27.42
N LEU A 162 15.85 8.09 -27.03
CA LEU A 162 15.63 9.28 -26.21
C LEU A 162 16.26 9.14 -24.82
N LYS A 163 16.21 7.98 -24.18
CA LYS A 163 16.89 7.72 -22.90
C LYS A 163 18.40 7.79 -23.04
N ALA A 164 18.97 7.23 -24.11
CA ALA A 164 20.41 7.28 -24.39
C ALA A 164 20.89 8.70 -24.68
N ILE A 165 20.14 9.47 -25.48
CA ILE A 165 20.43 10.90 -25.75
C ILE A 165 20.34 11.71 -24.45
N ARG A 166 19.32 11.49 -23.62
CA ARG A 166 19.10 12.27 -22.38
C ARG A 166 20.09 11.92 -21.27
N ALA A 167 20.58 10.68 -21.20
CA ALA A 167 21.70 10.32 -20.33
C ALA A 167 23.01 11.00 -20.80
N ALA A 168 23.16 11.20 -22.12
CA ALA A 168 24.25 11.98 -22.68
C ALA A 168 24.09 13.50 -22.52
N GLU A 169 22.88 14.00 -22.20
CA GLU A 169 22.63 15.42 -21.90
C GLU A 169 23.13 15.86 -20.52
N VAL A 170 23.44 14.93 -19.61
CA VAL A 170 24.04 15.29 -18.31
C VAL A 170 25.46 15.80 -18.56
N ILE A 171 25.66 17.08 -18.30
CA ILE A 171 26.97 17.73 -18.38
C ILE A 171 27.57 17.89 -16.98
N SER A 172 28.88 18.14 -16.93
CA SER A 172 29.55 18.63 -15.73
C SER A 172 29.62 20.15 -15.77
N PHE A 173 29.19 20.81 -14.69
CA PHE A 173 29.15 22.27 -14.59
C PHE A 173 30.06 22.80 -13.48
N GLY A 174 30.77 23.87 -13.78
CA GLY A 174 31.67 24.55 -12.84
C GLY A 174 32.97 23.79 -12.53
N PRO A 175 33.87 24.40 -11.73
CA PRO A 175 35.14 23.78 -11.33
C PRO A 175 34.94 22.52 -10.48
N GLU A 176 33.81 22.43 -9.77
CA GLU A 176 33.42 21.29 -8.93
C GLU A 176 32.80 20.13 -9.74
N LYS A 177 32.63 20.31 -11.07
CA LYS A 177 32.11 19.30 -12.01
C LYS A 177 30.72 18.73 -11.66
N LEU A 178 29.86 19.58 -11.11
CA LEU A 178 28.52 19.20 -10.65
C LEU A 178 27.68 18.63 -11.81
N PRO A 179 26.86 17.59 -11.57
CA PRO A 179 25.95 17.07 -12.57
C PRO A 179 24.90 18.13 -12.87
N ALA A 180 24.73 18.46 -14.14
CA ALA A 180 23.85 19.53 -14.56
C ALA A 180 23.19 19.22 -15.89
N GLY A 181 22.06 19.87 -16.13
CA GLY A 181 21.46 19.96 -17.44
C GLY A 181 22.20 20.97 -18.33
N PRO A 182 22.05 20.85 -19.65
CA PRO A 182 22.82 21.63 -20.62
C PRO A 182 22.48 23.14 -20.60
N GLU A 183 21.34 23.53 -20.06
CA GLU A 183 20.85 24.92 -20.08
C GLU A 183 21.14 25.69 -18.79
N VAL A 184 21.83 25.09 -17.81
CA VAL A 184 22.15 25.77 -16.53
C VAL A 184 22.96 27.06 -16.73
N ALA A 185 23.86 27.08 -17.72
CA ALA A 185 24.65 28.27 -18.05
C ALA A 185 23.79 29.44 -18.54
N SER A 186 22.87 29.16 -19.47
CA SER A 186 22.11 30.15 -20.24
C SER A 186 20.77 30.52 -19.59
N ALA A 187 20.16 29.64 -18.82
CA ALA A 187 18.85 29.87 -18.22
C ALA A 187 18.89 30.97 -17.15
N SER A 188 17.86 31.83 -17.11
CA SER A 188 17.69 32.85 -16.07
C SER A 188 17.24 32.27 -14.72
N THR A 189 16.59 31.10 -14.76
CA THR A 189 16.15 30.34 -13.59
C THR A 189 16.81 28.98 -13.58
N ILE A 190 17.24 28.50 -12.42
CA ILE A 190 17.80 27.16 -12.24
C ILE A 190 17.07 26.39 -11.14
N ILE A 191 17.02 25.06 -11.30
CA ILE A 191 16.49 24.15 -10.29
C ILE A 191 17.68 23.45 -9.63
N VAL A 192 17.82 23.59 -8.33
CA VAL A 192 18.89 22.94 -7.54
C VAL A 192 18.32 21.72 -6.85
N VAL A 193 18.92 20.56 -7.07
CA VAL A 193 18.53 19.25 -6.51
C VAL A 193 19.70 18.61 -5.75
N GLU A 194 19.44 17.57 -4.97
CA GLU A 194 20.46 16.98 -4.10
C GLU A 194 21.50 16.20 -4.90
N GLY A 195 21.05 15.33 -5.80
CA GLY A 195 21.88 14.31 -6.42
C GLY A 195 21.81 14.26 -7.95
N ARG A 196 22.72 13.44 -8.50
CA ARG A 196 22.77 13.13 -9.94
C ARG A 196 21.51 12.42 -10.43
N ALA A 197 20.91 11.56 -9.62
CA ALA A 197 19.71 10.82 -10.00
C ALA A 197 18.51 11.77 -10.19
N ASP A 198 18.39 12.78 -9.35
CA ASP A 198 17.39 13.85 -9.50
C ASP A 198 17.60 14.64 -10.79
N VAL A 199 18.85 15.02 -11.09
CA VAL A 199 19.23 15.70 -12.34
C VAL A 199 18.76 14.87 -13.54
N ILE A 200 19.04 13.57 -13.53
CA ILE A 200 18.61 12.64 -14.59
C ILE A 200 17.09 12.58 -14.69
N ASN A 201 16.38 12.50 -13.55
CA ASN A 201 14.92 12.41 -13.56
C ASN A 201 14.26 13.71 -14.06
N LEU A 202 14.79 14.87 -13.67
CA LEU A 202 14.33 16.17 -14.17
C LEU A 202 14.60 16.33 -15.67
N LEU A 203 15.79 15.95 -16.16
CA LEU A 203 16.12 15.95 -17.59
C LEU A 203 15.21 15.02 -18.39
N LYS A 204 14.94 13.82 -17.87
CA LYS A 204 14.00 12.85 -18.46
C LYS A 204 12.61 13.46 -18.67
N HIS A 205 12.22 14.40 -17.81
CA HIS A 205 10.94 15.10 -17.84
C HIS A 205 11.01 16.52 -18.45
N GLY A 206 12.12 16.88 -19.10
CA GLY A 206 12.24 18.08 -19.93
C GLY A 206 12.78 19.32 -19.22
N TYR A 207 13.22 19.21 -17.96
CA TYR A 207 13.82 20.32 -17.21
C TYR A 207 15.33 20.34 -17.43
N LYS A 208 15.79 21.19 -18.35
CA LYS A 208 17.20 21.27 -18.78
C LYS A 208 18.07 22.24 -17.99
N ASN A 209 17.46 23.02 -17.10
CA ASN A 209 18.08 24.02 -16.24
C ASN A 209 18.29 23.51 -14.80
N VAL A 210 18.48 22.21 -14.63
CA VAL A 210 18.68 21.55 -13.33
C VAL A 210 20.16 21.37 -13.00
N ILE A 211 20.56 21.53 -11.74
CA ILE A 211 21.93 21.26 -11.25
C ILE A 211 21.89 20.54 -9.90
N GLY A 212 22.73 19.52 -9.73
CA GLY A 212 22.85 18.73 -8.50
C GLY A 212 23.95 19.23 -7.58
N LEU A 213 23.78 19.06 -6.27
CA LEU A 213 24.77 19.42 -5.25
C LEU A 213 25.89 18.38 -5.07
N GLU A 214 25.59 17.09 -5.28
CA GLU A 214 26.50 15.95 -5.02
C GLU A 214 27.06 15.91 -3.59
N GLY A 215 26.19 16.04 -2.59
CA GLY A 215 26.51 15.82 -1.18
C GLY A 215 26.03 16.93 -0.24
N ALA A 216 26.44 16.84 1.03
CA ALA A 216 25.96 17.74 2.09
C ALA A 216 26.65 19.12 2.11
N THR A 217 27.85 19.23 1.55
CA THR A 217 28.60 20.49 1.48
C THR A 217 28.16 21.26 0.24
N ILE A 218 27.65 22.48 0.43
CA ILE A 218 27.15 23.29 -0.68
C ILE A 218 28.32 23.80 -1.53
N PRO A 219 28.37 23.45 -2.84
CA PRO A 219 29.44 23.87 -3.74
C PRO A 219 29.48 25.39 -3.95
N LYS A 220 30.68 25.98 -4.12
CA LYS A 220 30.82 27.42 -4.41
C LYS A 220 30.13 27.81 -5.72
N THR A 221 30.14 26.90 -6.68
CA THR A 221 29.45 27.07 -7.98
C THR A 221 27.98 27.43 -7.79
N ILE A 222 27.30 26.81 -6.82
CA ILE A 222 25.88 27.06 -6.55
C ILE A 222 25.68 28.43 -5.90
N VAL A 223 26.56 28.80 -4.96
CA VAL A 223 26.54 30.13 -4.32
C VAL A 223 26.71 31.23 -5.37
N ASP A 224 27.64 31.08 -6.30
CA ASP A 224 27.88 32.09 -7.35
C ASP A 224 26.75 32.16 -8.38
N LEU A 225 26.11 31.02 -8.68
CA LEU A 225 24.92 30.99 -9.53
C LEU A 225 23.73 31.67 -8.86
N SER A 226 23.56 31.48 -7.55
CA SER A 226 22.42 32.02 -6.79
C SER A 226 22.34 33.54 -6.83
N LYS A 227 23.48 34.23 -6.91
CA LYS A 227 23.56 35.70 -7.01
C LYS A 227 23.16 36.26 -8.37
N LYS A 228 23.07 35.40 -9.39
CA LYS A 228 22.93 35.81 -10.81
C LYS A 228 21.64 35.30 -11.45
N LYS A 229 20.97 34.35 -10.82
CA LYS A 229 19.85 33.60 -11.40
C LYS A 229 18.79 33.38 -10.34
N THR A 230 17.54 33.25 -10.76
CA THR A 230 16.48 32.79 -9.86
C THR A 230 16.69 31.33 -9.52
N VAL A 231 16.71 30.98 -8.24
CA VAL A 231 16.97 29.62 -7.75
C VAL A 231 15.72 29.00 -7.16
N ILE A 232 15.38 27.81 -7.65
CA ILE A 232 14.36 26.94 -7.06
C ILE A 232 15.09 25.76 -6.42
N ALA A 233 15.10 25.68 -5.10
CA ALA A 233 15.57 24.48 -4.40
C ALA A 233 14.47 23.42 -4.45
N PHE A 234 14.72 22.28 -5.07
CA PHE A 234 13.80 21.16 -5.11
C PHE A 234 14.38 19.98 -4.35
N VAL A 235 13.82 19.73 -3.16
CA VAL A 235 14.33 18.76 -2.19
C VAL A 235 13.36 17.61 -1.95
N ASP A 236 13.90 16.55 -1.38
CA ASP A 236 13.16 15.35 -1.01
C ASP A 236 12.13 15.63 0.09
N GLY A 237 11.13 14.75 0.17
CA GLY A 237 10.03 14.84 1.11
C GLY A 237 10.35 14.26 2.49
N ASP A 238 11.64 14.18 2.85
CA ASP A 238 12.15 13.50 4.02
C ASP A 238 12.98 14.45 4.92
N ARG A 239 13.55 13.89 6.00
CA ARG A 239 14.37 14.68 6.93
C ARG A 239 15.75 15.00 6.36
N GLY A 240 16.28 14.19 5.43
CA GLY A 240 17.52 14.48 4.73
C GLY A 240 17.41 15.77 3.93
N GLY A 241 16.38 15.88 3.10
CA GLY A 241 16.12 17.06 2.29
C GLY A 241 15.85 18.33 3.10
N ASP A 242 15.23 18.20 4.28
CA ASP A 242 15.12 19.31 5.24
C ASP A 242 16.47 19.89 5.66
N LEU A 243 17.45 19.03 5.92
CA LEU A 243 18.78 19.45 6.38
C LEU A 243 19.57 20.08 5.25
N ILE A 244 19.51 19.50 4.05
CA ILE A 244 20.17 20.02 2.87
C ILE A 244 19.60 21.39 2.49
N LEU A 245 18.28 21.53 2.51
CA LEU A 245 17.62 22.82 2.24
C LEU A 245 18.05 23.90 3.25
N LYS A 246 18.11 23.56 4.55
CA LYS A 246 18.57 24.50 5.58
C LYS A 246 20.02 24.93 5.34
N ASN A 247 20.90 23.99 5.01
CA ASN A 247 22.29 24.29 4.69
C ASN A 247 22.39 25.19 3.46
N LEU A 248 21.61 24.90 2.42
CA LEU A 248 21.58 25.66 1.17
C LEU A 248 21.10 27.10 1.41
N ILE A 249 19.99 27.31 2.12
CA ILE A 249 19.46 28.65 2.44
C ILE A 249 20.44 29.48 3.27
N ASN A 250 21.26 28.85 4.13
CA ASN A 250 22.23 29.58 4.95
C ASN A 250 23.40 30.17 4.15
N VAL A 251 23.69 29.63 2.96
CA VAL A 251 24.91 29.98 2.20
C VAL A 251 24.64 30.48 0.78
N ALA A 252 23.43 30.29 0.25
CA ALA A 252 23.04 30.67 -1.10
C ALA A 252 21.69 31.42 -1.11
N GLU A 253 21.50 32.28 -2.10
CA GLU A 253 20.27 33.06 -2.30
C GLU A 253 19.21 32.19 -3.00
N ILE A 254 18.21 31.72 -2.25
CA ILE A 254 17.15 30.84 -2.75
C ILE A 254 15.86 31.63 -2.88
N ASP A 255 15.26 31.69 -4.06
CA ASP A 255 13.99 32.41 -4.25
C ASP A 255 12.78 31.54 -3.90
N PHE A 256 12.82 30.27 -4.31
CA PHE A 256 11.69 29.35 -4.15
C PHE A 256 12.11 27.99 -3.65
N VAL A 257 11.21 27.35 -2.91
CA VAL A 257 11.32 25.96 -2.45
C VAL A 257 10.21 25.13 -3.08
N ALA A 258 10.59 24.08 -3.78
CA ALA A 258 9.72 22.97 -4.15
C ALA A 258 10.06 21.76 -3.30
N ARG A 259 9.06 20.98 -2.90
CA ARG A 259 9.24 19.81 -2.04
C ARG A 259 8.50 18.61 -2.61
N ALA A 260 9.18 17.47 -2.66
CA ALA A 260 8.55 16.20 -3.01
C ALA A 260 7.50 15.80 -1.95
N PRO A 261 6.49 14.99 -2.30
CA PRO A 261 5.52 14.50 -1.32
C PRO A 261 6.20 13.79 -0.14
N SER A 262 5.58 13.81 1.05
CA SER A 262 6.19 13.25 2.27
C SER A 262 6.64 11.79 2.07
N GLY A 263 7.90 11.52 2.41
CA GLY A 263 8.53 10.20 2.27
C GLY A 263 8.87 9.78 0.83
N ARG A 264 8.86 10.71 -0.14
CA ARG A 264 9.23 10.45 -1.54
C ARG A 264 10.49 11.22 -1.91
N GLU A 265 11.32 10.60 -2.73
CA GLU A 265 12.54 11.17 -3.30
C GLU A 265 12.28 11.74 -4.69
N VAL A 266 13.00 12.79 -5.08
CA VAL A 266 12.84 13.48 -6.37
C VAL A 266 13.15 12.53 -7.54
N GLU A 267 14.10 11.60 -7.39
CA GLU A 267 14.43 10.58 -8.38
C GLU A 267 13.26 9.64 -8.73
N GLU A 268 12.30 9.44 -7.82
CA GLU A 268 11.16 8.54 -8.00
C GLU A 268 9.90 9.22 -8.55
N LEU A 269 9.92 10.54 -8.73
CA LEU A 269 8.73 11.29 -9.12
C LEU A 269 8.43 11.12 -10.61
N THR A 270 7.14 11.00 -10.91
CA THR A 270 6.63 11.08 -12.28
C THR A 270 6.66 12.53 -12.78
N GLY A 271 6.71 12.74 -14.11
CA GLY A 271 6.66 14.08 -14.69
C GLY A 271 5.44 14.92 -14.26
N LYS A 272 4.29 14.27 -13.97
CA LYS A 272 3.10 14.96 -13.42
C LYS A 272 3.33 15.46 -11.99
N GLU A 273 4.00 14.67 -11.16
CA GLU A 273 4.36 15.03 -9.79
C GLU A 273 5.41 16.13 -9.76
N ILE A 274 6.46 16.03 -10.57
CA ILE A 274 7.49 17.09 -10.72
C ILE A 274 6.83 18.42 -11.11
N ALA A 275 5.99 18.40 -12.15
CA ALA A 275 5.28 19.61 -12.58
C ALA A 275 4.35 20.17 -11.50
N LYS A 276 3.72 19.31 -10.70
CA LYS A 276 2.89 19.75 -9.55
C LYS A 276 3.74 20.41 -8.46
N CYS A 277 4.89 19.82 -8.10
CA CYS A 277 5.78 20.37 -7.08
C CYS A 277 6.34 21.74 -7.51
N LEU A 278 6.82 21.87 -8.74
CA LEU A 278 7.39 23.12 -9.26
C LEU A 278 6.34 24.22 -9.47
N ARG A 279 5.09 23.85 -9.81
CA ARG A 279 3.96 24.81 -9.87
C ARG A 279 3.59 25.31 -8.47
N ASN A 280 3.61 24.43 -7.47
CA ASN A 280 3.26 24.73 -6.08
C ASN A 280 4.47 25.15 -5.23
N LYS A 281 5.58 25.55 -5.85
CA LYS A 281 6.75 26.07 -5.13
C LYS A 281 6.35 27.29 -4.31
N VAL A 282 6.91 27.42 -3.13
CA VAL A 282 6.67 28.53 -2.21
C VAL A 282 7.88 29.47 -2.19
N PRO A 283 7.70 30.78 -2.02
CA PRO A 283 8.81 31.68 -1.72
C PRO A 283 9.58 31.22 -0.48
N VAL A 284 10.90 31.41 -0.46
CA VAL A 284 11.73 30.96 0.67
C VAL A 284 11.31 31.61 1.99
N GLU A 285 10.82 32.85 1.96
CA GLU A 285 10.39 33.61 3.13
C GLU A 285 9.19 32.93 3.80
N GLU A 286 8.20 32.51 3.01
CA GLU A 286 7.01 31.79 3.48
C GLU A 286 7.42 30.45 4.10
N TYR A 287 8.35 29.74 3.47
CA TYR A 287 8.88 28.49 4.00
C TYR A 287 9.57 28.68 5.37
N LEU A 288 10.37 29.73 5.53
CA LEU A 288 11.03 30.05 6.80
C LEU A 288 10.05 30.43 7.91
N GLU A 289 8.93 31.07 7.58
CA GLU A 289 7.88 31.39 8.56
C GLU A 289 7.18 30.14 9.10
N VAL A 290 6.91 29.16 8.25
CA VAL A 290 6.32 27.87 8.66
C VAL A 290 7.26 27.16 9.63
N ILE A 291 8.56 27.05 9.33
CA ILE A 291 9.56 26.45 10.22
C ILE A 291 9.67 27.18 11.55
N ARG A 292 9.57 28.52 11.55
CA ARG A 292 9.64 29.32 12.79
C ARG A 292 8.45 29.06 13.71
N LYS A 293 7.25 28.84 13.16
CA LYS A 293 6.03 28.52 13.92
C LYS A 293 6.04 27.11 14.52
N GLU A 294 6.79 26.17 13.93
CA GLU A 294 6.94 24.80 14.43
C GLU A 294 7.96 24.64 15.57
N LYS A 295 8.78 25.66 15.88
CA LYS A 295 9.66 25.65 17.06
C LYS A 295 8.91 26.14 18.31
N PRO A 296 8.70 25.31 19.36
CA PRO A 296 8.13 25.81 20.61
C PRO A 296 9.12 26.75 21.30
N THR A 297 8.68 27.97 21.58
CA THR A 297 9.40 28.96 22.38
C THR A 297 9.54 28.44 23.82
N LYS A 298 10.70 27.90 24.19
CA LYS A 298 11.13 27.82 25.59
C LYS A 298 12.17 28.90 25.83
N VAL A 299 11.71 30.06 26.30
CA VAL A 299 12.53 30.97 27.10
C VAL A 299 11.73 31.20 28.38
N LEU A 300 12.01 30.40 29.41
CA LEU A 300 11.56 30.70 30.77
C LEU A 300 12.57 31.68 31.37
N THR A 301 12.12 32.91 31.56
CA THR A 301 12.69 33.89 32.47
C THR A 301 12.74 33.32 33.88
N ILE A 302 13.93 33.25 34.47
CA ILE A 302 14.11 33.06 35.93
C ILE A 302 14.74 34.33 36.49
N ARG A 303 13.89 35.23 36.98
CA ARG A 303 14.08 36.30 37.97
C ARG A 303 12.65 36.65 38.40
N GLU A 304 12.23 36.72 39.65
CA GLU A 304 12.75 36.60 41.00
C GLU A 304 11.52 36.22 41.85
N GLU A 305 11.68 35.40 42.88
CA GLU A 305 10.85 35.46 44.11
C GLU A 305 11.39 34.43 45.11
N LYS A 306 12.31 34.88 45.96
CA LYS A 306 12.48 34.37 47.33
C LYS A 306 13.12 35.47 48.18
N GLU A 307 12.30 36.42 48.59
CA GLU A 307 12.36 36.98 49.94
C GLU A 307 10.99 36.80 50.60
N LEU A 308 11.04 36.45 51.89
CA LEU A 308 9.95 36.33 52.87
C LEU A 308 9.21 34.98 52.94
N GLY A 309 9.82 34.09 53.74
CA GLY A 309 9.24 32.89 54.34
C GLY A 309 10.28 32.24 55.24
#